data_AF-A0A938HS30-F1
#
_entry.id   AF-A0A938HS30-F1
#
_cell.length_a   1.000
_cell.length_b   1.000
_cell.length_c   1.000
_cell.angle_alpha   90.00
_cell.angle_beta   90.00
_cell.angle_gamma   90.00
#
_symmetry.space_group_name_H-M   'P 1'
#
loop_
_entity.id
_entity.type
_entity.pdbx_description
1 polymer ?
#
loop_
_entity_poly.entity_id
_entity_poly.type
_entity_poly.pdbx_seq_one_letter_code
_entity_poly.pdbx_strand_id
1 'polypeptide(L)'
;MAVDLQGPEKARPFHTAARAEFTTVIDEANSLAALFGFKAIPNGMLLDEQGRLAFKHFSGFDIRKPETAEIVKMFLASRAMPAGIGVAASKDGLTVESMEHFRAGLKRLKSGDTVGAAKIWREGIALEPDNWLMRKQLWALENPDRFYAGPIDFAWQKEQIAGGR
;
A
#
# COMPACT_ATOMS: atom_id res chain seq x y z
N MET A 1 5.43 -2.16 7.14
CA MET A 1 4.73 -3.19 6.34
C MET A 1 4.91 -2.87 4.87
N ALA A 2 5.09 -3.87 4.02
CA ALA A 2 5.02 -3.75 2.57
C ALA A 2 3.73 -4.40 2.06
N VAL A 3 3.12 -3.82 1.03
CA VAL A 3 2.01 -4.44 0.28
C VAL A 3 2.58 -4.92 -1.05
N ASP A 4 2.83 -6.22 -1.15
CA ASP A 4 3.32 -6.87 -2.36
C ASP A 4 2.72 -8.27 -2.47
N LEU A 5 2.06 -8.54 -3.59
CA LEU A 5 1.28 -9.76 -3.81
C LEU A 5 2.11 -10.92 -4.35
N GLN A 6 3.35 -10.63 -4.77
CA GLN A 6 4.30 -11.61 -5.28
C GLN A 6 5.21 -12.15 -4.17
N GLY A 7 5.02 -11.68 -2.93
CA GLY A 7 5.65 -12.23 -1.74
C GLY A 7 6.90 -11.48 -1.27
N PRO A 8 7.59 -12.00 -0.24
CA PRO A 8 8.68 -11.30 0.45
C PRO A 8 9.89 -11.01 -0.42
N GLU A 9 10.15 -11.82 -1.45
CA GLU A 9 11.32 -11.66 -2.31
C GLU A 9 11.28 -10.36 -3.13
N LYS A 10 10.10 -9.78 -3.36
CA LYS A 10 9.97 -8.47 -4.01
C LYS A 10 10.26 -7.29 -3.07
N ALA A 11 9.96 -7.43 -1.78
CA ALA A 11 10.19 -6.39 -0.79
C ALA A 11 11.61 -6.46 -0.17
N ARG A 12 12.21 -7.65 -0.13
CA ARG A 12 13.51 -7.93 0.51
C ARG A 12 14.66 -7.03 0.02
N PRO A 13 14.81 -6.72 -1.29
CA PRO A 13 15.88 -5.84 -1.76
C PRO A 13 15.82 -4.45 -1.13
N PHE A 14 14.63 -3.86 -1.00
CA PHE A 14 14.46 -2.53 -0.39
C PHE A 14 14.77 -2.54 1.10
N HIS A 15 14.29 -3.56 1.81
CA HIS A 15 14.55 -3.73 3.23
C HIS A 15 16.06 -3.83 3.51
N THR A 16 16.75 -4.64 2.71
CA THR A 16 18.19 -4.87 2.83
C THR A 16 18.99 -3.61 2.47
N ALA A 17 18.66 -2.96 1.37
CA ALA A 17 19.33 -1.73 0.93
C ALA A 17 19.15 -0.57 1.94
N ALA A 18 17.99 -0.49 2.58
CA ALA A 18 17.71 0.49 3.63
C ALA A 18 18.40 0.16 4.96
N ARG A 19 19.01 -1.03 5.11
CA ARG A 19 19.55 -1.53 6.38
C ARG A 19 18.53 -1.44 7.51
N ALA A 20 17.29 -1.79 7.20
CA ALA A 20 16.20 -1.69 8.17
C ALA A 20 16.41 -2.72 9.30
N GLU A 21 16.48 -2.26 10.54
CA GLU A 21 16.65 -3.11 11.72
C GLU A 21 15.32 -3.65 12.27
N PHE A 22 14.19 -3.09 11.81
CA PHE A 22 12.85 -3.50 12.22
C PHE A 22 12.27 -4.57 11.29
N THR A 23 11.43 -5.45 11.84
CA THR A 23 10.74 -6.48 11.05
C THR A 23 9.81 -5.84 10.00
N THR A 24 9.98 -6.22 8.73
CA THR A 24 9.06 -5.84 7.65
C THR A 24 8.10 -6.99 7.35
N VAL A 25 6.85 -6.84 7.76
CA VAL A 25 5.76 -7.77 7.42
C VAL A 25 5.22 -7.48 6.02
N ILE A 26 4.88 -8.54 5.28
CA ILE A 26 4.32 -8.49 3.92
C ILE A 26 2.82 -8.78 3.97
N ASP A 27 2.02 -7.87 3.42
CA ASP A 27 0.59 -8.08 3.20
C ASP A 27 0.32 -8.53 1.77
N GLU A 28 0.47 -9.83 1.51
CA GLU A 28 0.22 -10.44 0.20
C GLU A 28 -1.27 -10.51 -0.17
N ALA A 29 -2.15 -10.41 0.83
CA ALA A 29 -3.60 -10.55 0.64
C ALA A 29 -4.31 -9.19 0.55
N ASN A 30 -3.58 -8.09 0.74
CA ASN A 30 -4.13 -6.73 0.86
C ASN A 30 -5.18 -6.62 1.97
N SER A 31 -4.99 -7.41 3.03
CA SER A 31 -5.91 -7.53 4.16
C SER A 31 -6.05 -6.21 4.90
N LEU A 32 -4.97 -5.43 5.02
CA LEU A 32 -5.05 -4.15 5.73
C LEU A 32 -5.82 -3.11 4.93
N ALA A 33 -5.68 -3.09 3.59
CA ALA A 33 -6.47 -2.18 2.77
C ALA A 33 -7.95 -2.54 2.84
N ALA A 34 -8.28 -3.84 2.85
CA ALA A 34 -9.65 -4.32 3.05
C ALA A 34 -10.22 -3.89 4.42
N LEU A 35 -9.42 -3.99 5.48
CA LEU A 35 -9.84 -3.67 6.85
C LEU A 35 -10.00 -2.16 7.07
N PHE A 36 -9.08 -1.36 6.53
CA PHE A 36 -8.99 0.06 6.83
C PHE A 36 -9.48 0.98 5.70
N GLY A 37 -9.80 0.43 4.53
CA GLY A 37 -10.37 1.16 3.39
C GLY A 37 -9.40 2.08 2.67
N PHE A 38 -8.09 1.92 2.84
CA PHE A 38 -7.12 2.76 2.13
C PHE A 38 -6.87 2.23 0.71
N LYS A 39 -6.71 3.17 -0.22
CA LYS A 39 -6.47 2.89 -1.65
C LYS A 39 -5.04 3.09 -2.09
N ALA A 40 -4.19 3.64 -1.21
CA ALA A 40 -2.80 3.98 -1.49
C ALA A 40 -1.91 3.80 -0.26
N ILE A 41 -0.60 3.80 -0.51
CA ILE A 41 0.49 3.81 0.47
C ILE A 41 1.46 4.96 0.12
N PRO A 42 2.27 5.49 1.05
CA PRO A 42 2.52 5.02 2.43
C PRO A 42 1.43 5.44 3.45
N ASN A 43 1.25 4.60 4.47
CA ASN A 43 0.30 4.78 5.58
C ASN A 43 1.04 4.67 6.93
N GLY A 44 0.51 5.33 7.95
CA GLY A 44 1.02 5.27 9.33
C GLY A 44 -0.08 4.89 10.33
N MET A 45 0.26 4.01 11.26
CA MET A 45 -0.58 3.62 12.39
C MET A 45 0.28 3.59 13.64
N LEU A 46 -0.23 4.16 14.73
CA LEU A 46 0.42 4.09 16.05
C LEU A 46 -0.51 3.33 16.98
N LEU A 47 0.06 2.31 17.63
CA LEU A 47 -0.63 1.47 18.60
C LEU A 47 0.04 1.66 19.96
N ASP A 48 -0.76 1.70 21.02
CA ASP A 48 -0.24 1.68 22.38
C ASP A 48 0.18 0.26 22.83
N GLU A 49 0.69 0.16 24.05
CA GLU A 49 1.22 -1.07 24.65
C GLU A 49 0.14 -2.14 24.88
N GLN A 50 -1.14 -1.76 24.86
CA GLN A 50 -2.28 -2.68 24.94
C GLN A 50 -2.79 -3.06 23.55
N GLY A 51 -2.11 -2.63 22.49
CA GLY A 51 -2.48 -2.90 21.10
C GLY A 51 -3.66 -2.06 20.61
N ARG A 52 -4.02 -0.96 21.30
CA ARG A 52 -5.12 -0.10 20.88
C ARG A 52 -4.62 0.93 19.86
N LEU A 53 -5.39 1.14 18.79
CA LEU A 53 -5.06 2.10 17.75
C LEU A 53 -5.24 3.54 18.28
N ALA A 54 -4.13 4.23 18.52
CA ALA A 54 -4.11 5.61 18.99
C ALA A 54 -4.16 6.61 17.83
N PHE A 55 -3.63 6.24 16.66
CA PHE A 55 -3.54 7.13 15.50
C PHE A 55 -3.52 6.34 14.19
N LYS A 56 -4.11 6.95 13.16
CA LYS A 56 -4.06 6.48 11.77
C LYS A 56 -3.90 7.65 10.82
N HIS A 57 -3.06 7.49 9.81
CA HIS A 57 -2.89 8.40 8.69
C HIS A 57 -2.74 7.59 7.43
N PHE A 58 -3.77 7.59 6.60
CA PHE A 58 -3.74 6.92 5.30
C PHE A 58 -3.40 7.89 4.19
N SER A 59 -2.61 7.42 3.23
CA SER A 59 -2.10 8.14 2.08
C SER A 59 -1.17 9.31 2.45
N GLY A 60 0.14 9.10 2.29
CA GLY A 60 1.13 10.18 2.37
C GLY A 60 1.86 10.29 3.71
N PHE A 61 1.81 9.26 4.54
CA PHE A 61 2.60 9.19 5.77
C PHE A 61 4.09 9.08 5.45
N ASP A 62 4.85 10.15 5.71
CA ASP A 62 6.29 10.21 5.43
C ASP A 62 7.05 10.80 6.62
N ILE A 63 7.77 9.95 7.35
CA ILE A 63 8.50 10.31 8.57
C ILE A 63 9.58 11.39 8.35
N ARG A 64 10.01 11.60 7.11
CA ARG A 64 11.01 12.64 6.77
C ARG A 64 10.42 14.04 6.80
N LYS A 65 9.09 14.17 6.76
CA LYS A 65 8.40 15.45 6.87
C LYS A 65 8.32 15.88 8.34
N PRO A 66 8.71 17.12 8.70
CA PRO A 66 8.71 17.59 10.08
C PRO A 66 7.37 17.38 10.82
N GLU A 67 6.25 17.63 10.14
CA GLU A 67 4.91 17.46 10.69
C GLU A 67 4.57 16.01 11.03
N THR A 68 5.04 15.05 10.23
CA THR A 68 4.82 13.63 10.49
C THR A 68 5.73 13.14 11.61
N ALA A 69 6.98 13.61 11.65
CA ALA A 69 7.91 13.31 12.73
C ALA A 69 7.40 13.80 14.09
N GLU A 70 6.79 14.99 14.12
CA GLU A 70 6.25 15.56 15.36
C GLU A 70 5.09 14.74 15.91
N ILE A 71 4.19 14.25 15.05
CA ILE A 71 3.12 13.33 15.46
C ILE A 71 3.68 12.09 16.17
N VAL A 72 4.76 11.50 15.63
CA VAL A 72 5.40 10.33 16.23
C VAL A 72 6.05 10.68 17.57
N LYS A 73 6.75 11.82 17.66
CA LYS A 73 7.36 12.29 18.92
C LYS A 73 6.32 12.55 20.00
N MET A 74 5.21 13.20 19.66
CA MET A 74 4.08 13.41 20.58
C MET A 74 3.55 12.08 21.11
N PHE A 75 3.32 11.11 20.22
CA PHE A 75 2.88 9.78 20.63
C PHE A 75 3.88 9.10 21.57
N LEU A 76 5.19 9.22 21.31
CA LEU A 76 6.21 8.67 22.21
C LEU A 76 6.23 9.34 23.59
N ALA A 77 5.92 10.63 23.67
CA ALA A 77 5.93 11.40 24.91
C ALA A 77 4.70 11.14 25.80
N SER A 78 3.50 11.10 25.23
CA SER A 78 2.24 11.02 26.00
C SER A 78 1.56 9.64 25.91
N ARG A 79 1.90 8.81 24.93
CA ARG A 79 1.18 7.57 24.55
C ARG A 79 -0.30 7.79 24.21
N ALA A 80 -0.71 9.05 24.07
CA ALA A 80 -2.07 9.46 23.79
C ALA A 80 -2.05 10.54 22.71
N MET A 81 -2.87 10.36 21.67
CA MET A 81 -3.00 11.35 20.61
C MET A 81 -4.27 12.16 20.82
N PRO A 82 -4.21 13.50 20.69
CA PRO A 82 -5.41 14.32 20.67
C PRO A 82 -6.38 13.85 19.59
N ALA A 83 -7.68 13.87 19.91
CA ALA A 83 -8.71 13.52 18.95
C ALA A 83 -8.63 14.42 17.71
N GLY A 84 -8.83 13.84 16.52
CA GLY A 84 -8.89 14.60 15.26
C GLY A 84 -7.56 14.86 14.54
N ILE A 85 -6.41 14.42 15.09
CA ILE A 85 -5.10 14.60 14.42
C ILE A 85 -4.85 13.56 13.31
N GLY A 86 -5.62 12.47 13.28
CA GLY A 86 -5.49 11.41 12.28
C GLY A 86 -6.17 11.71 10.94
N VAL A 87 -5.55 11.25 9.84
CA VAL A 87 -6.17 11.20 8.52
C VAL A 87 -6.80 9.83 8.35
N ALA A 88 -8.14 9.78 8.43
CA ALA A 88 -8.88 8.57 8.12
C ALA A 88 -8.74 8.21 6.64
N ALA A 89 -9.01 6.94 6.30
CA ALA A 89 -9.10 6.54 4.90
C ALA A 89 -10.27 7.27 4.23
N SER A 90 -10.35 7.18 2.91
CA SER A 90 -11.52 7.68 2.17
C SER A 90 -12.81 7.21 2.86
N LYS A 91 -13.80 8.10 3.02
CA LYS A 91 -15.11 7.73 3.58
C LYS A 91 -15.77 6.61 2.77
N ASP A 92 -15.46 6.54 1.48
CA ASP A 92 -16.01 5.55 0.57
C ASP A 92 -15.29 4.20 0.64
N GLY A 93 -14.10 4.15 1.29
CA GLY A 93 -13.31 2.94 1.44
C GLY A 93 -12.96 2.28 0.09
N LEU A 94 -12.68 0.98 0.11
CA LEU A 94 -12.66 0.14 -1.09
C LEU A 94 -14.06 -0.39 -1.35
N THR A 95 -14.55 -0.31 -2.59
CA THR A 95 -15.84 -0.93 -2.93
C THR A 95 -15.77 -2.45 -2.85
N VAL A 96 -16.92 -3.10 -2.58
CA VAL A 96 -17.03 -4.56 -2.56
C VAL A 96 -16.59 -5.15 -3.90
N GLU A 97 -17.02 -4.55 -5.00
CA GLU A 97 -16.69 -5.00 -6.35
C GLU A 97 -15.18 -4.88 -6.65
N SER A 98 -14.54 -3.77 -6.27
CA SER A 98 -13.09 -3.60 -6.39
C SER A 98 -12.33 -4.66 -5.57
N MET A 99 -12.81 -4.95 -4.36
CA MET A 99 -12.25 -5.99 -3.49
C MET A 99 -12.42 -7.41 -4.08
N GLU A 100 -13.54 -7.69 -4.75
CA GLU A 100 -13.78 -8.96 -5.43
C GLU A 100 -12.82 -9.15 -6.61
N HIS A 101 -12.65 -8.13 -7.45
CA HIS A 101 -11.67 -8.14 -8.54
C HIS A 101 -10.26 -8.34 -8.01
N PHE A 102 -9.91 -7.64 -6.92
CA PHE A 102 -8.61 -7.79 -6.28
C PHE A 102 -8.35 -9.25 -5.89
N ARG A 103 -9.28 -9.87 -5.14
CA ARG A 103 -9.17 -11.26 -4.67
C ARG A 103 -9.17 -12.26 -5.82
N ALA A 104 -10.00 -12.04 -6.83
CA ALA A 104 -10.08 -12.90 -8.00
C ALA A 104 -8.77 -12.88 -8.81
N GLY A 105 -8.19 -11.71 -9.04
CA GLY A 105 -6.88 -11.58 -9.69
C GLY A 105 -5.75 -12.19 -8.85
N LEU A 106 -5.76 -12.00 -7.53
CA LEU A 106 -4.80 -12.63 -6.62
C LEU A 106 -4.88 -14.17 -6.68
N LYS A 107 -6.09 -14.74 -6.75
CA LYS A 107 -6.28 -16.19 -6.89
C LYS A 107 -5.64 -16.71 -8.19
N ARG A 108 -5.81 -15.99 -9.30
CA ARG A 108 -5.18 -16.32 -10.59
C ARG A 108 -3.66 -16.21 -10.53
N LEU A 109 -3.14 -15.13 -9.93
CA LEU A 109 -1.71 -14.94 -9.75
C LEU A 109 -1.10 -16.10 -8.96
N LYS A 110 -1.73 -16.51 -7.85
CA LYS A 110 -1.28 -17.63 -7.01
C LYS A 110 -1.33 -18.99 -7.72
N SER A 111 -2.18 -19.16 -8.74
CA SER A 111 -2.18 -20.36 -9.59
C SER A 111 -1.21 -20.27 -10.78
N GLY A 112 -0.40 -19.21 -10.89
CA GLY A 112 0.53 -18.97 -12.00
C GLY A 112 -0.10 -18.34 -13.25
N ASP A 113 -1.40 -18.03 -13.23
CA ASP A 113 -2.12 -17.39 -14.34
C ASP A 113 -1.97 -15.87 -14.26
N THR A 114 -0.78 -15.38 -14.61
CA THR A 114 -0.43 -13.95 -14.57
C THR A 114 -1.24 -13.14 -15.58
N VAL A 115 -1.54 -13.71 -16.75
CA VAL A 115 -2.34 -13.08 -17.80
C VAL A 115 -3.79 -12.90 -17.35
N GLY A 116 -4.39 -13.94 -16.76
CA GLY A 116 -5.74 -13.87 -16.20
C GLY A 116 -5.83 -12.91 -15.02
N ALA A 117 -4.82 -12.89 -14.14
CA ALA A 117 -4.74 -11.94 -13.04
C ALA A 117 -4.71 -10.49 -13.56
N ALA A 118 -3.86 -10.20 -14.54
CA ALA A 118 -3.73 -8.88 -15.14
C ALA A 118 -5.02 -8.41 -15.81
N LYS A 119 -5.76 -9.31 -16.48
CA LYS A 119 -7.07 -8.98 -17.06
C LYS A 119 -8.06 -8.54 -15.99
N ILE A 120 -8.22 -9.35 -14.94
CA ILE A 120 -9.17 -9.07 -13.84
C ILE A 120 -8.83 -7.75 -13.14
N TRP A 121 -7.55 -7.47 -12.90
CA TRP A 121 -7.16 -6.23 -12.24
C TRP A 121 -7.36 -5.00 -13.11
N ARG A 122 -7.22 -5.08 -14.44
CA ARG A 122 -7.61 -3.96 -15.33
C ARG A 122 -9.09 -3.65 -15.24
N GLU A 123 -9.95 -4.68 -15.18
CA GLU A 123 -11.40 -4.52 -14.98
C GLU A 123 -11.69 -3.85 -13.63
N GLY A 124 -11.05 -4.31 -12.55
CA GLY A 124 -11.18 -3.69 -11.21
C GLY A 124 -10.69 -2.24 -11.15
N ILE A 125 -9.60 -1.90 -11.84
CA ILE A 125 -9.08 -0.51 -11.94
C ILE A 125 -10.06 0.37 -12.72
N ALA A 126 -10.73 -0.14 -13.74
CA ALA A 126 -11.73 0.63 -14.48
C ALA A 126 -12.95 1.00 -13.60
N LEU A 127 -13.32 0.12 -12.67
CA LEU A 127 -14.41 0.35 -11.71
C LEU A 127 -14.02 1.30 -10.58
N GLU A 128 -12.78 1.22 -10.09
CA GLU A 128 -12.26 2.08 -9.02
C GLU A 128 -10.89 2.67 -9.39
N PRO A 129 -10.86 3.73 -10.24
CA PRO A 129 -9.62 4.25 -10.81
C PRO A 129 -8.63 4.83 -9.80
N ASP A 130 -9.10 5.22 -8.63
CA ASP A 130 -8.31 5.73 -7.51
C ASP A 130 -7.73 4.63 -6.61
N ASN A 131 -7.98 3.35 -6.91
CA ASN A 131 -7.33 2.20 -6.26
C ASN A 131 -5.88 2.03 -6.76
N TRP A 132 -4.99 2.86 -6.21
CA TRP A 132 -3.57 2.84 -6.50
C TRP A 132 -2.86 1.56 -6.07
N LEU A 133 -3.38 0.84 -5.08
CA LEU A 133 -2.84 -0.46 -4.71
C LEU A 133 -3.00 -1.45 -5.86
N MET A 134 -4.23 -1.66 -6.35
CA MET A 134 -4.48 -2.59 -7.46
C MET A 134 -3.69 -2.17 -8.70
N ARG A 135 -3.68 -0.87 -9.03
CA ARG A 135 -2.92 -0.34 -10.17
C ARG A 135 -1.42 -0.62 -10.06
N LYS A 136 -0.82 -0.34 -8.90
CA LYS A 136 0.62 -0.57 -8.71
C LYS A 136 0.99 -2.05 -8.69
N GLN A 137 0.13 -2.93 -8.19
CA GLN A 137 0.37 -4.38 -8.27
C GLN A 137 0.32 -4.89 -9.71
N LEU A 138 -0.65 -4.41 -10.51
CA LEU A 138 -0.69 -4.70 -11.94
C LEU A 138 0.58 -4.22 -12.66
N TRP A 139 0.96 -2.96 -12.43
CA TRP A 139 2.17 -2.39 -13.04
C TRP A 139 3.44 -3.13 -12.64
N ALA A 140 3.57 -3.53 -11.37
CA ALA A 140 4.72 -4.29 -10.90
C ALA A 140 4.77 -5.72 -11.47
N LEU A 141 3.60 -6.32 -11.76
CA LEU A 141 3.50 -7.61 -12.44
C LEU A 141 3.94 -7.51 -13.91
N GLU A 142 3.51 -6.47 -14.62
CA GLU A 142 3.76 -6.29 -16.06
C GLU A 142 5.12 -5.67 -16.38
N ASN A 143 5.65 -4.85 -15.48
CA ASN A 143 6.87 -4.07 -15.67
C ASN A 143 7.80 -4.24 -14.46
N PRO A 144 8.22 -5.47 -14.12
CA PRO A 144 8.97 -5.75 -12.90
C PRO A 144 10.26 -4.93 -12.80
N ASP A 145 10.93 -4.61 -13.91
CA ASP A 145 12.16 -3.82 -13.90
C ASP A 145 11.95 -2.38 -13.43
N ARG A 146 10.76 -1.80 -13.66
CA ARG A 146 10.39 -0.44 -13.21
C ARG A 146 10.15 -0.36 -11.69
N PHE A 147 9.99 -1.52 -11.05
CA PHE A 147 9.75 -1.62 -9.62
C PHE A 147 10.92 -2.24 -8.89
N TYR A 148 11.56 -3.29 -9.40
CA TYR A 148 12.44 -4.15 -8.62
C TYR A 148 13.92 -4.13 -9.03
N ALA A 149 14.29 -3.54 -10.17
CA ALA A 149 15.68 -3.50 -10.63
C ALA A 149 16.53 -2.39 -9.97
N GLY A 150 15.94 -1.58 -9.09
CA GLY A 150 16.59 -0.42 -8.46
C GLY A 150 15.57 0.47 -7.74
N PRO A 151 15.82 1.80 -7.66
CA PRO A 151 14.80 2.75 -7.23
C PRO A 151 13.54 2.64 -8.11
N ILE A 152 12.38 2.74 -7.49
CA ILE A 152 11.09 2.73 -8.20
C ILE A 152 11.06 3.87 -9.22
N ASP A 153 10.70 3.55 -10.46
CA ASP A 153 10.68 4.49 -11.57
C ASP A 153 9.41 5.37 -11.53
N PHE A 154 9.45 6.44 -10.75
CA PHE A 154 8.36 7.40 -10.64
C PHE A 154 8.17 8.26 -11.89
N ALA A 155 9.19 8.39 -12.74
CA ALA A 155 9.07 9.14 -14.00
C ALA A 155 8.18 8.35 -14.97
N TRP A 156 8.46 7.05 -15.14
CA TRP A 156 7.64 6.13 -15.91
C TRP A 156 6.19 6.08 -15.41
N GLN A 157 5.97 6.05 -14.09
CA GLN A 157 4.60 6.09 -13.54
C GLN A 157 3.85 7.36 -13.95
N LYS A 158 4.51 8.54 -13.94
CA LYS A 158 3.89 9.79 -14.39
C LYS A 158 3.53 9.75 -15.88
N GLU A 159 4.36 9.14 -16.70
CA GLU A 159 4.08 8.95 -18.13
C GLU A 159 2.88 8.04 -18.36
N GLN A 160 2.73 6.96 -17.58
CA GLN A 160 1.54 6.08 -17.66
C GLN A 160 0.27 6.86 -17.34
N ILE A 161 0.28 7.62 -16.25
CA ILE A 161 -0.87 8.44 -15.81
C ILE A 161 -1.22 9.49 -16.86
N ALA A 162 -0.24 10.20 -17.41
CA ALA A 162 -0.45 11.18 -18.47
C ALA A 162 -1.04 10.55 -19.74
N GLY A 163 -0.71 9.29 -20.00
CA GLY A 163 -1.29 8.49 -21.08
C GLY A 163 -2.63 7.82 -20.74
N GLY A 164 -3.24 8.13 -19.59
CA GLY A 164 -4.52 7.55 -19.16
C GLY A 164 -4.45 6.08 -18.73
N ARG A 165 -3.25 5.60 -18.38
CA ARG A 165 -2.98 4.22 -17.94
C ARG A 165 -2.67 4.14 -16.45
#